data_AF-A0A846G096-F1
#
_entry.id   AF-A0A846G096-F1
#
_cell.length_a   1.000
_cell.length_b   1.000
_cell.length_c   1.000
_cell.angle_alpha   90.00
_cell.angle_beta   90.00
_cell.angle_gamma   90.00
#
_symmetry.space_group_name_H-M   'P 1'
#
loop_
_entity.id
_entity.type
_entity.pdbx_description
1 polymer ?
#
loop_
_entity_poly.entity_id
_entity_poly.type
_entity_poly.pdbx_seq_one_letter_code
_entity_poly.pdbx_strand_id
1 'polypeptide(L)' 'MTKQRKPFFKVYTEPELKEKLKYYSSLYGANQSEVINMLVTEWVKSVESQTPLRDKLEISKALASQGGA' A
#
# COMPACT_ATOMS: atom_id res chain seq x y z
N MET A 1 -8.45 2.27 23.81
CA MET A 1 -7.66 2.57 22.60
C MET A 1 -7.60 1.32 21.74
N THR A 2 -8.37 1.26 20.66
CA THR A 2 -8.39 0.12 19.74
C THR A 2 -7.06 0.11 18.98
N LYS A 3 -6.18 -0.86 19.29
CA LYS A 3 -4.96 -1.06 18.50
C LYS A 3 -5.41 -1.49 17.11
N GLN A 4 -5.34 -0.59 16.13
CA GLN A 4 -5.52 -0.95 14.72
C GLN A 4 -4.47 -2.04 14.40
N ARG A 5 -4.93 -3.27 14.19
CA ARG A 5 -4.05 -4.36 13.76
C ARG A 5 -3.59 -4.01 12.35
N LYS A 6 -2.28 -3.88 12.16
CA LYS A 6 -1.71 -3.76 10.81
C LYS A 6 -2.01 -5.06 10.06
N PRO A 7 -2.74 -5.02 8.94
CA PRO A 7 -3.02 -6.21 8.16
C PRO A 7 -1.70 -6.79 7.64
N PHE A 8 -1.58 -8.12 7.67
CA PHE A 8 -0.43 -8.84 7.15
C PHE A 8 -0.78 -9.45 5.79
N PHE A 9 0.03 -9.16 4.77
CA PHE A 9 -0.15 -9.69 3.42
C PHE A 9 1.01 -10.60 3.06
N LYS A 10 0.70 -11.79 2.54
CA LYS A 10 1.69 -12.64 1.87
C LYS A 10 1.70 -12.26 0.39
N VAL A 11 2.87 -11.88 -0.12
CA VAL A 11 3.06 -11.46 -1.52
C VAL A 11 3.94 -12.49 -2.21
N TYR A 12 3.55 -12.89 -3.42
CA TYR A 12 4.39 -13.67 -4.32
C TYR A 12 5.17 -12.71 -5.20
N THR A 13 6.50 -12.88 -5.26
CA THR A 13 7.39 -12.02 -6.04
C THR A 13 8.31 -12.86 -6.91
N GLU A 14 8.77 -12.27 -8.00
CA GLU A 14 9.89 -12.83 -8.74
C GLU A 14 11.18 -12.81 -7.89
N PRO A 15 12.13 -13.73 -8.13
CA PRO A 15 13.40 -13.78 -7.41
C PRO A 15 14.19 -12.47 -7.52
N GLU A 16 14.19 -11.82 -8.68
CA GLU A 16 14.92 -10.57 -8.90
C GLU A 16 14.39 -9.43 -8.01
N LEU A 17 13.06 -9.30 -7.91
CA LEU A 17 12.44 -8.31 -7.04
C LEU A 17 12.79 -8.55 -5.57
N LYS A 18 12.88 -9.81 -5.15
CA LYS A 18 13.28 -10.17 -3.78
C LYS A 18 14.70 -9.70 -3.47
N GLU A 19 15.64 -9.85 -4.39
CA GLU A 19 17.02 -9.37 -4.21
C GLU A 19 17.09 -7.84 -4.18
N LYS A 20 16.34 -7.15 -5.04
CA LYS A 20 16.21 -5.69 -5.00
C LYS A 20 15.66 -5.20 -3.65
N LEU A 21 14.62 -5.85 -3.11
CA LEU A 21 14.07 -5.51 -1.80
C LEU A 21 15.06 -5.73 -0.67
N LYS A 22 15.87 -6.79 -0.70
CA LYS A 22 16.96 -7.00 0.26
C LYS A 22 18.03 -5.90 0.17
N TYR A 23 18.44 -5.55 -1.05
CA TYR A 23 19.41 -4.48 -1.27
C TYR A 23 18.93 -3.16 -0.67
N TYR A 24 17.69 -2.75 -0.95
CA TYR A 24 17.13 -1.52 -0.39
C TYR A 24 16.90 -1.59 1.12
N SER A 25 16.54 -2.76 1.66
CA SER A 25 16.43 -2.96 3.11
C SER A 25 17.77 -2.66 3.79
N SER A 26 18.88 -3.14 3.21
CA SER A 26 20.23 -2.85 3.68
C SER A 26 20.60 -1.36 3.54
N LEU A 27 20.34 -0.78 2.37
CA LEU A 27 20.68 0.61 2.06
C LEU A 27 20.00 1.61 2.99
N TYR A 28 18.73 1.38 3.32
CA TYR A 28 17.92 2.30 4.12
C TYR A 28 17.84 1.92 5.60
N GLY A 29 18.48 0.82 6.03
CA GLY A 29 18.36 0.32 7.40
C GLY A 29 16.92 -0.01 7.81
N ALA A 30 16.10 -0.44 6.84
CA ALA A 30 14.67 -0.69 6.99
C ALA A 30 14.34 -2.15 6.69
N ASN A 31 13.22 -2.66 7.22
CA ASN A 31 12.77 -4.00 6.85
C ASN A 31 12.06 -4.01 5.48
N GLN A 32 11.92 -5.19 4.88
CA GLN A 32 11.32 -5.33 3.55
C GLN A 32 9.88 -4.79 3.48
N SER A 33 9.10 -4.92 4.54
CA SER A 33 7.73 -4.38 4.58
C SER A 33 7.72 -2.85 4.57
N GLU A 34 8.66 -2.21 5.26
CA GLU A 34 8.83 -0.76 5.24
C GLU A 34 9.27 -0.28 3.85
N VAL A 35 10.23 -0.97 3.23
CA VAL A 35 10.67 -0.69 1.86
C VAL A 35 9.50 -0.80 0.88
N ILE A 36 8.72 -1.89 0.93
CA ILE A 36 7.53 -2.06 0.09
C ILE A 36 6.54 -0.93 0.34
N ASN A 37 6.31 -0.57 1.60
CA ASN A 37 5.35 0.48 1.95
C ASN A 37 5.77 1.85 1.39
N MET A 38 7.07 2.18 1.44
CA MET A 38 7.61 3.40 0.82
C MET A 38 7.38 3.40 -0.69
N LEU A 39 7.71 2.30 -1.38
CA LEU A 39 7.56 2.18 -2.83
C LEU A 39 6.09 2.27 -3.28
N VAL A 40 5.20 1.56 -2.59
CA VAL A 40 3.76 1.58 -2.89
C VAL A 40 3.15 2.96 -2.62
N THR A 41 3.55 3.62 -1.52
CA THR A 41 3.05 4.97 -1.18
C THR A 41 3.39 5.98 -2.28
N GLU A 42 4.63 6.00 -2.75
CA GLU A 42 5.04 6.92 -3.82
C GLU A 42 4.39 6.58 -5.16
N TRP A 43 4.23 5.29 -5.48
CA TRP A 43 3.50 4.87 -6.68
C TRP A 43 2.02 5.31 -6.65
N VAL A 44 1.31 5.09 -5.54
CA VAL A 44 -0.09 5.53 -5.38
C VAL A 44 -0.21 7.03 -5.57
N LYS A 45 0.62 7.84 -4.88
CA LYS A 45 0.62 9.30 -5.06
C LYS A 45 0.83 9.72 -6.51
N SER A 46 1.75 9.06 -7.21
CA SER A 46 2.01 9.33 -8.62
C SER A 46 0.78 9.02 -9.48
N VAL A 47 0.14 7.86 -9.28
CA VAL A 47 -1.07 7.46 -10.02
C VAL A 47 -2.22 8.43 -9.74
N GLU A 48 -2.45 8.81 -8.49
CA GLU A 48 -3.50 9.77 -8.10
C GLU A 48 -3.26 11.18 -8.66
N SER A 49 -2.00 11.59 -8.83
CA SER A 49 -1.67 12.89 -9.42
C SER A 49 -1.87 12.93 -10.94
N GLN A 50 -1.66 11.81 -11.64
CA GLN A 50 -1.76 11.70 -13.09
C GLN A 50 -3.16 11.33 -13.56
N THR A 51 -3.90 10.63 -12.70
CA THR A 51 -5.31 10.29 -12.88
C THR A 51 -6.05 10.97 -11.74
N PRO A 52 -6.66 12.16 -11.93
CA PRO A 52 -7.56 12.71 -10.94
C PRO A 52 -8.70 11.70 -10.80
N LEU A 53 -8.61 10.81 -9.81
CA LEU A 53 -9.63 9.83 -9.49
C LEU A 53 -10.93 10.60 -9.42
N ARG A 54 -11.81 10.33 -10.39
CA ARG A 54 -13.08 11.00 -10.62
C ARG A 54 -14.06 10.89 -9.44
N ASP A 55 -13.65 10.33 -8.30
CA ASP A 55 -14.52 9.97 -7.19
C ASP A 55 -13.91 10.28 -5.81
N LYS A 56 -13.81 11.58 -5.48
CA LYS A 56 -13.93 12.01 -4.08
C LYS A 56 -15.38 11.94 -3.55
N LEU A 57 -16.37 11.47 -4.33
CA LEU A 57 -17.78 11.51 -3.93
C LEU A 57 -18.51 10.15 -3.85
N GLU A 58 -18.19 9.13 -4.65
CA GLU A 58 -19.05 7.92 -4.70
C GLU A 58 -18.55 6.69 -3.93
N ILE A 59 -17.23 6.47 -3.83
CA ILE A 59 -16.68 5.29 -3.13
C ILE A 59 -16.95 5.34 -1.62
N SER A 60 -16.91 6.53 -1.01
CA SER A 60 -17.24 6.70 0.41
C SER A 60 -18.73 6.48 0.72
N LYS A 61 -19.63 6.73 -0.25
CA LYS A 61 -21.07 6.44 -0.07
C LYS A 61 -21.37 4.95 -0.24
N ALA A 62 -20.73 4.27 -1.18
CA ALA A 62 -20.94 2.84 -1.41
C ALA A 62 -20.45 1.96 -0.24
N LEU A 63 -19.36 2.33 0.43
CA LEU A 63 -18.84 1.62 1.60
C LEU A 63 -19.69 1.85 2.87
N ALA A 64 -20.33 3.01 3.02
CA ALA A 64 -21.22 3.30 4.14
C ALA A 64 -22.58 2.58 4.02
N SER A 65 -23.01 2.20 2.82
CA SER A 65 -24.32 1.57 2.57
C SER A 65 -24.33 0.04 2.60
N GLN A 66 -23.20 -0.65 2.79
CA GLN A 66 -23.11 -2.11 2.74
C GLN A 66 -22.88 -2.81 4.10
N GLY A 67 -23.08 -2.09 5.21
CA GLY A 67 -22.85 -2.59 6.58
C GLY A 67 -24.06 -2.52 7.52
N GLY A 68 -25.28 -2.43 7.01
CA GLY A 68 -26.48 -2.34 7.85
C GLY A 68 -27.77 -2.69 7.11
N ALA A 69 -28.01 -3.99 6.94
CA ALA A 69 -29.33 -4.60 6.74
C ALA A 69 -29.29 -6.00 7.35
#